data_AF-A0A1F9NYH2-F1
#
_entry.id   AF-A0A1F9NYH2-F1
#
_cell.length_a   1.000
_cell.length_b   1.000
_cell.length_c   1.000
_cell.angle_alpha   90.00
_cell.angle_beta   90.00
_cell.angle_gamma   90.00
#
_symmetry.space_group_name_H-M   'P 1'
#
loop_
_entity.id
_entity.type
_entity.pdbx_description
1 polymer ?
#
loop_
_entity_poly.entity_id
_entity_poly.type
_entity_poly.pdbx_seq_one_letter_code
_entity_poly.pdbx_strand_id
1 'polypeptide(L)'
;MKDDNDIRSQDPQKIEKELGEFLNKKFGGAVKIITPSVLSQQDTVSGHAAFRGKKALLNFNIKPRELIAYLDQYVVRQETAKSVLATKICTHFNRIRHSQITGEGLSKITGNIKSNILMLGPTGIGKTYLIKLIAKKIGVPFVKADATKFSETGYVGGDVEDLIRDLVKEANDDIELAECGIVYIDEIDKIAASPNVIGAQVSRTGVQRALLKPMEETDVDLKVPHDPVSMMQELEAYQRTGKRNRRRVNTANILFIVSGAFSGLTEVIKQRLSKQSIGFGSNLIKSQKAEDFLRQTKTEDLVEFGFESEFIGRLPVRCILDPLSEEDLYAILKMPNNPVILSKRLDFNAYGIKIEFSDDSLQIFAKQANKENTGARGLVSVVEEALLDFEEKLPSQDITKFAVTKKLLEDPKSHVLDLLSKKHEIDWDKEYETVFHEHNDFIRTYLTNHWKTFSLKHGLTLSEVRCNMVARYFCNNVMEIEDAVKKIKEFHDSVKEIELEVSKSYNLNIVFEEDAVDFLIEQFIDHHATSEEILSNIYSSYYDGFNLIREKTGKNRFFLSKNALLDHETFLNDLIRKEIK
;
A
#
# COMPACT_ATOMS: atom_id res chain seq x y z
N MET A 1 -5.10 -41.85 69.00
CA MET A 1 -3.76 -42.25 69.47
C MET A 1 -2.76 -41.81 68.41
N LYS A 2 -1.85 -40.90 68.82
CA LYS A 2 -0.45 -40.61 68.38
C LYS A 2 0.18 -41.61 67.36
N ASP A 3 1.04 -41.27 66.38
CA ASP A 3 2.04 -40.20 66.14
C ASP A 3 2.13 -39.97 64.59
N ASP A 4 2.31 -38.76 64.03
CA ASP A 4 3.51 -37.90 63.88
C ASP A 4 4.61 -38.37 62.88
N ASN A 5 4.81 -37.56 61.82
CA ASN A 5 6.03 -37.26 61.03
C ASN A 5 6.97 -38.36 60.50
N ASP A 6 7.02 -38.56 59.17
CA ASP A 6 8.25 -38.39 58.35
C ASP A 6 7.97 -38.62 56.84
N ILE A 7 7.75 -37.56 56.07
CA ILE A 7 8.05 -37.56 54.63
C ILE A 7 9.10 -36.46 54.44
N ARG A 8 10.32 -36.76 54.87
CA ARG A 8 11.51 -35.95 54.62
C ARG A 8 11.92 -36.08 53.16
N SER A 9 12.34 -34.95 52.61
CA SER A 9 12.97 -34.76 51.31
C SER A 9 13.84 -35.93 50.88
N GLN A 10 13.47 -36.60 49.78
CA GLN A 10 14.40 -37.47 49.10
C GLN A 10 15.46 -36.61 48.42
N ASP A 11 16.68 -36.71 48.92
CA ASP A 11 17.85 -35.98 48.47
C ASP A 11 18.10 -36.27 46.97
N PRO A 12 18.12 -35.27 46.08
CA PRO A 12 18.26 -35.47 44.62
C PRO A 12 19.46 -36.35 44.25
N GLN A 13 20.54 -36.30 45.03
CA GLN A 13 21.74 -37.10 44.84
C GLN A 13 21.53 -38.60 45.10
N LYS A 14 20.59 -38.99 45.96
CA LYS A 14 20.23 -40.39 46.20
C LYS A 14 19.48 -40.99 45.01
N ILE A 15 18.57 -40.22 44.42
CA ILE A 15 17.80 -40.62 43.24
C ILE A 15 18.73 -40.78 42.03
N GLU A 16 19.68 -39.87 41.82
CA GLU A 16 20.68 -39.99 40.76
C GLU A 16 21.55 -41.25 40.91
N LYS A 17 21.93 -41.59 42.14
CA LYS A 17 22.75 -42.78 42.42
C LYS A 17 21.97 -44.08 42.17
N GLU A 18 20.71 -44.15 42.59
CA GLU A 18 19.83 -45.31 42.33
C GLU A 18 19.53 -45.46 40.83
N LEU A 19 19.31 -44.35 40.11
CA LEU A 19 19.09 -44.36 38.66
C LEU A 19 20.36 -44.81 37.91
N GLY A 20 21.53 -44.34 38.34
CA GLY A 20 22.83 -44.73 37.80
C GLY A 20 23.13 -46.22 38.01
N GLU A 21 22.86 -46.77 39.20
CA GLU A 21 23.01 -48.20 39.49
C GLU A 21 22.02 -49.06 38.69
N PHE A 22 20.76 -48.61 38.55
CA PHE A 22 19.74 -49.29 37.75
C PHE A 22 20.10 -49.36 36.26
N LEU A 23 20.60 -48.26 35.70
CA LEU A 23 21.01 -48.19 34.29
C LEU A 23 22.28 -48.99 34.01
N ASN A 24 23.25 -49.01 34.93
CA ASN A 24 24.44 -49.85 34.79
C ASN A 24 24.12 -51.35 34.82
N LYS A 25 23.13 -51.75 35.64
CA LYS A 25 22.69 -53.14 35.76
C LYS A 25 21.91 -53.62 34.52
N LYS A 26 21.23 -52.71 33.82
CA LYS A 26 20.46 -53.02 32.59
C LYS A 26 21.27 -52.94 31.30
N PHE A 27 22.24 -52.05 31.21
CA PHE A 27 22.90 -51.71 29.94
C PHE A 27 24.43 -51.90 29.92
N GLY A 28 25.03 -52.45 30.98
CA GLY A 28 26.43 -52.89 30.98
C GLY A 28 27.44 -51.76 30.73
N GLY A 29 27.80 -51.00 31.76
CA GLY A 29 29.03 -50.19 31.83
C GLY A 29 29.17 -48.98 30.89
N ALA A 30 28.22 -48.72 29.97
CA ALA A 30 28.37 -47.70 28.93
C ALA A 30 27.41 -46.50 29.02
N VAL A 31 26.93 -46.12 30.22
CA VAL A 31 26.07 -44.94 30.38
C VAL A 31 26.63 -44.01 31.48
N LYS A 32 27.09 -42.82 31.08
CA LYS A 32 27.52 -41.74 31.99
C LYS A 32 26.52 -40.58 31.86
N ILE A 33 25.76 -40.30 32.92
CA ILE A 33 24.84 -39.16 32.98
C ILE A 33 25.68 -37.91 33.30
N ILE A 34 25.60 -36.88 32.47
CA ILE A 34 26.24 -35.57 32.72
C ILE A 34 25.12 -34.57 33.02
N THR A 35 25.09 -34.04 34.25
CA THR A 35 24.23 -32.94 34.66
C THR A 35 24.90 -31.60 34.27
N PRO A 36 24.20 -30.66 33.62
CA PRO A 36 24.78 -29.35 33.33
C PRO A 36 24.84 -28.51 34.61
N SER A 37 26.05 -28.13 34.99
CA SER A 37 26.34 -27.23 36.11
C SER A 37 25.83 -25.81 35.83
N VAL A 38 25.10 -25.24 36.80
CA VAL A 38 24.69 -23.84 36.84
C VAL A 38 25.93 -22.95 36.93
N LEU A 39 26.29 -22.27 35.84
CA LEU A 39 27.28 -21.20 35.83
C LEU A 39 26.58 -19.88 36.12
N SER A 40 26.78 -19.36 37.33
CA SER A 40 26.47 -17.99 37.70
C SER A 40 27.48 -17.04 37.03
N GLN A 41 27.07 -16.33 35.98
CA GLN A 41 27.78 -15.15 35.51
C GLN A 41 27.18 -13.91 36.17
N GLN A 42 28.05 -13.16 36.84
CA GLN A 42 27.77 -11.89 37.49
C GLN A 42 27.56 -10.81 36.42
N ASP A 43 26.46 -10.07 36.52
CA ASP A 43 26.17 -8.91 35.68
C ASP A 43 27.20 -7.79 35.94
N THR A 44 28.08 -7.55 34.97
CA THR A 44 28.84 -6.31 34.87
C THR A 44 27.93 -5.22 34.28
N VAL A 45 27.56 -4.26 35.12
CA VAL A 45 26.86 -3.03 34.73
C VAL A 45 27.79 -2.16 33.90
N SER A 46 27.71 -2.25 32.57
CA SER A 46 28.16 -1.20 31.63
C SER A 46 27.78 -1.59 30.21
N GLY A 47 26.84 -0.87 29.62
CA GLY A 47 26.48 -1.03 28.22
C GLY A 47 25.06 -0.52 28.00
N HIS A 48 24.93 0.64 27.37
CA HIS A 48 23.64 1.17 26.95
C HIS A 48 22.94 0.09 26.12
N ALA A 49 21.88 -0.51 26.68
CA ALA A 49 20.95 -1.32 25.92
C ALA A 49 20.41 -0.44 24.79
N ALA A 50 20.83 -0.76 23.57
CA ALA A 50 20.27 -0.16 22.37
C ALA A 50 18.76 -0.38 22.42
N PHE A 51 18.02 0.70 22.61
CA PHE A 51 16.56 0.75 22.53
C PHE A 51 16.16 0.23 21.15
N ARG A 52 15.79 -1.06 21.06
CA ARG A 52 15.15 -1.65 19.87
C ARG A 52 13.75 -1.04 19.75
N GLY A 53 13.70 0.07 19.01
CA GLY A 53 12.59 0.66 18.26
C GLY A 53 11.15 0.49 18.76
N LYS A 54 10.67 1.39 19.61
CA LYS A 54 9.22 1.76 19.75
C LYS A 54 8.64 2.50 18.52
N LYS A 55 9.19 2.31 17.31
CA LYS A 55 9.28 3.41 16.32
C LYS A 55 8.12 3.60 15.32
N ALA A 56 7.26 2.62 15.06
CA ALA A 56 6.35 2.73 13.90
C ALA A 56 5.11 3.62 14.14
N LEU A 57 4.36 3.43 15.24
CA LEU A 57 3.11 4.17 15.49
C LEU A 57 3.31 5.59 16.04
N LEU A 58 4.46 5.86 16.67
CA LEU A 58 4.79 7.18 17.21
C LEU A 58 4.82 8.27 16.12
N ASN A 59 4.99 7.88 14.84
CA ASN A 59 5.08 8.80 13.71
C ASN A 59 3.76 9.01 12.94
N PHE A 60 2.65 8.38 13.33
CA PHE A 60 1.39 8.58 12.61
C PHE A 60 0.85 10.00 12.81
N ASN A 61 0.94 10.85 11.79
CA ASN A 61 0.43 12.23 11.81
C ASN A 61 -0.31 12.60 10.52
N ILE A 62 -0.93 11.61 9.86
CA ILE A 62 -1.65 11.85 8.61
C ILE A 62 -3.01 12.48 8.91
N LYS A 63 -3.30 13.61 8.26
CA LYS A 63 -4.61 14.26 8.34
C LYS A 63 -5.61 13.61 7.36
N PRO A 64 -6.92 13.62 7.65
CA PRO A 64 -7.92 13.06 6.73
C PRO A 64 -7.84 13.64 5.31
N ARG A 65 -7.61 14.95 5.16
CA ARG A 65 -7.44 15.59 3.84
C ARG A 65 -6.22 15.09 3.07
N GLU A 66 -5.12 14.81 3.77
CA GLU A 66 -3.89 14.28 3.16
C GLU A 66 -4.10 12.84 2.70
N LEU A 67 -4.85 12.05 3.48
CA LEU A 67 -5.22 10.69 3.07
C LEU A 67 -6.18 10.70 1.88
N ILE A 68 -7.19 11.58 1.84
CA ILE A 68 -8.07 11.73 0.68
C ILE A 68 -7.26 12.10 -0.57
N ALA A 69 -6.39 13.11 -0.49
CA ALA A 69 -5.53 13.51 -1.61
C ALA A 69 -4.57 12.41 -2.09
N TYR A 70 -4.20 11.47 -1.20
CA TYR A 70 -3.48 10.27 -1.59
C TYR A 70 -4.38 9.28 -2.33
N LEU A 71 -5.58 9.01 -1.81
CA LEU A 71 -6.55 8.09 -2.44
C LEU A 71 -7.04 8.59 -3.80
N ASP A 72 -7.16 9.90 -3.99
CA ASP A 72 -7.56 10.55 -5.26
C ASP A 72 -6.59 10.23 -6.42
N GLN A 73 -5.36 9.81 -6.12
CA GLN A 73 -4.38 9.42 -7.14
C GLN A 73 -4.61 8.01 -7.69
N TYR A 74 -5.47 7.22 -7.05
CA TYR A 74 -5.69 5.81 -7.38
C TYR A 74 -7.17 5.42 -7.48
N VAL A 75 -8.08 6.19 -6.86
CA VAL A 75 -9.50 5.86 -6.76
C VAL A 75 -10.35 7.00 -7.31
N VAL A 76 -11.00 6.73 -8.44
CA VAL A 76 -11.98 7.63 -9.08
C VAL A 76 -13.31 7.60 -8.32
N ARG A 77 -13.98 8.76 -8.26
CA ARG A 77 -15.31 8.94 -7.64
C ARG A 77 -15.24 8.60 -6.15
N GLN A 78 -16.19 7.85 -5.60
CA GLN A 78 -16.22 7.38 -4.21
C GLN A 78 -15.97 8.46 -3.14
N GLU A 79 -16.34 9.72 -3.40
CA GLU A 79 -16.00 10.86 -2.55
C GLU A 79 -16.49 10.71 -1.11
N THR A 80 -17.74 10.27 -0.95
CA THR A 80 -18.32 10.04 0.37
C THR A 80 -17.61 8.91 1.11
N ALA A 81 -17.24 7.83 0.39
CA ALA A 81 -16.53 6.70 0.98
C ALA A 81 -15.10 7.08 1.39
N LYS A 82 -14.36 7.79 0.52
CA LYS A 82 -13.02 8.33 0.81
C LYS A 82 -13.05 9.22 2.06
N SER A 83 -14.03 10.12 2.15
CA SER A 83 -14.21 11.00 3.31
C SER A 83 -14.48 10.22 4.60
N VAL A 84 -15.45 9.31 4.60
CA VAL A 84 -15.80 8.49 5.79
C VAL A 84 -14.61 7.66 6.25
N LEU A 85 -13.96 6.93 5.34
CA LEU A 85 -12.81 6.08 5.66
C LEU A 85 -11.64 6.92 6.16
N ALA A 86 -11.28 7.99 5.46
CA ALA A 86 -10.16 8.83 5.87
C ALA A 86 -10.40 9.45 7.24
N THR A 87 -11.59 9.98 7.52
CA THR A 87 -11.91 10.52 8.84
C THR A 87 -11.85 9.45 9.92
N LYS A 88 -12.51 8.30 9.74
CA LYS A 88 -12.63 7.29 10.79
C LYS A 88 -11.32 6.56 11.05
N ILE A 89 -10.58 6.20 10.00
CA ILE A 89 -9.32 5.48 10.12
C ILE A 89 -8.22 6.40 10.67
N CYS A 90 -8.08 7.64 10.18
CA CYS A 90 -7.13 8.60 10.78
C CYS A 90 -7.47 8.90 12.24
N THR A 91 -8.76 8.99 12.59
CA THR A 91 -9.17 9.21 13.99
C THR A 91 -8.79 8.02 14.87
N HIS A 92 -9.02 6.79 14.39
CA HIS A 92 -8.65 5.56 15.09
C HIS A 92 -7.17 5.53 15.45
N PHE A 93 -6.28 5.68 14.46
CA PHE A 93 -4.84 5.62 14.69
C PHE A 93 -4.30 6.82 15.47
N ASN A 94 -4.86 8.03 15.29
CA ASN A 94 -4.47 9.17 16.12
C ASN A 94 -4.86 8.99 17.59
N ARG A 95 -5.99 8.34 17.88
CA ARG A 95 -6.38 8.02 19.26
C ARG A 95 -5.42 7.02 19.90
N ILE A 96 -5.02 5.99 19.16
CA ILE A 96 -4.00 5.01 19.59
C ILE A 96 -2.69 5.73 19.90
N ARG A 97 -2.19 6.54 18.97
CA ARG A 97 -0.97 7.34 19.17
C ARG A 97 -1.07 8.24 20.40
N HIS A 98 -2.19 8.95 20.56
CA HIS A 98 -2.40 9.83 21.71
C HIS A 98 -2.35 9.06 23.03
N SER A 99 -3.02 7.91 23.12
CA SER A 99 -3.00 7.04 24.30
C SER A 99 -1.60 6.52 24.63
N GLN A 100 -0.82 6.15 23.61
CA GLN A 100 0.57 5.74 23.78
C GLN A 100 1.47 6.87 24.29
N ILE A 101 1.25 8.11 23.83
CA ILE A 101 2.03 9.29 24.25
C ILE A 101 1.68 9.71 25.68
N THR A 102 0.40 9.76 26.04
CA THR A 102 -0.01 10.22 27.37
C THR A 102 0.21 9.16 28.45
N GLY A 103 0.43 7.90 28.08
CA GLY A 103 0.50 6.78 29.02
C GLY A 103 -0.85 6.50 29.70
N GLU A 104 -1.90 7.19 29.29
CA GLU A 104 -3.26 6.93 29.72
C GLU A 104 -3.87 5.96 28.71
N GLY A 105 -4.15 4.73 29.13
CA GLY A 105 -4.84 3.76 28.30
C GLY A 105 -6.13 4.35 27.73
N LEU A 106 -6.43 4.02 26.47
CA LEU A 106 -7.65 4.38 25.73
C LEU A 106 -8.95 4.08 26.50
N SER A 107 -8.84 3.26 27.55
CA SER A 107 -9.87 2.71 28.43
C SER A 107 -10.32 3.62 29.58
N LYS A 108 -9.78 4.83 29.77
CA LYS A 108 -10.30 5.75 30.84
C LYS A 108 -11.69 6.32 30.56
N ILE A 109 -12.19 6.25 29.32
CA ILE A 109 -13.58 6.61 28.98
C ILE A 109 -14.41 5.33 28.96
N THR A 110 -15.24 5.14 30.00
CA THR A 110 -16.22 4.06 30.06
C THR A 110 -17.11 4.08 28.80
N GLY A 111 -17.14 2.98 28.03
CA GLY A 111 -18.01 2.83 26.87
C GLY A 111 -17.43 3.29 25.53
N ASN A 112 -16.11 3.38 25.37
CA ASN A 112 -15.50 3.65 24.06
C ASN A 112 -15.79 2.49 23.08
N ILE A 113 -16.53 2.77 22.01
CA ILE A 113 -16.87 1.79 20.96
C ILE A 113 -15.88 1.97 19.81
N LYS A 114 -15.19 0.87 19.43
CA LYS A 114 -14.35 0.88 18.22
C LYS A 114 -15.15 1.27 17.00
N SER A 115 -14.58 2.12 16.17
CA SER A 115 -15.20 2.57 14.93
C SER A 115 -14.98 1.56 13.80
N ASN A 116 -15.27 0.28 14.05
CA ASN A 116 -15.24 -0.74 13.00
C ASN A 116 -16.21 -0.37 11.89
N ILE A 117 -15.88 -0.77 10.67
CA ILE A 117 -16.49 -0.22 9.46
C ILE A 117 -17.17 -1.33 8.67
N LEU A 118 -18.41 -1.09 8.28
CA LEU A 118 -19.16 -1.88 7.31
C LEU A 118 -19.19 -1.14 5.96
N MET A 119 -18.60 -1.74 4.94
CA MET A 119 -18.61 -1.24 3.56
C MET A 119 -19.70 -1.93 2.74
N LEU A 120 -20.60 -1.13 2.16
CA LEU A 120 -21.69 -1.59 1.29
C LEU A 120 -21.47 -1.06 -0.13
N GLY A 121 -21.67 -1.92 -1.13
CA GLY A 121 -21.69 -1.51 -2.52
C GLY A 121 -21.45 -2.69 -3.46
N PRO A 122 -21.68 -2.56 -4.77
CA PRO A 122 -21.48 -3.64 -5.75
C PRO A 122 -20.08 -4.28 -5.77
N THR A 123 -19.94 -5.39 -6.48
CA THR A 123 -18.63 -5.99 -6.78
C THR A 123 -17.86 -5.12 -7.77
N GLY A 124 -16.53 -5.14 -7.69
CA GLY A 124 -15.68 -4.49 -8.70
C GLY A 124 -15.57 -2.95 -8.61
N ILE A 125 -16.07 -2.31 -7.56
CA ILE A 125 -15.98 -0.84 -7.37
C ILE A 125 -14.76 -0.38 -6.54
N GLY A 126 -13.85 -1.31 -6.20
CA GLY A 126 -12.61 -0.97 -5.49
C GLY A 126 -12.64 -1.06 -3.96
N LYS A 127 -13.62 -1.74 -3.34
CA LYS A 127 -13.72 -1.92 -1.87
C LYS A 127 -12.41 -2.40 -1.23
N THR A 128 -11.90 -3.55 -1.68
CA THR A 128 -10.64 -4.11 -1.19
C THR A 128 -9.44 -3.22 -1.53
N TYR A 129 -9.41 -2.66 -2.74
CA TYR A 129 -8.31 -1.84 -3.23
C TYR A 129 -8.14 -0.57 -2.38
N LEU A 130 -9.25 0.09 -2.05
CA LEU A 130 -9.30 1.29 -1.22
C LEU A 130 -8.69 1.03 0.17
N ILE A 131 -9.06 -0.07 0.84
CA ILE A 131 -8.51 -0.40 2.16
C ILE A 131 -7.03 -0.78 2.08
N LYS A 132 -6.62 -1.53 1.05
CA LYS A 132 -5.21 -1.87 0.82
C LYS A 132 -4.34 -0.61 0.66
N LEU A 133 -4.82 0.37 -0.10
CA LEU A 133 -4.13 1.66 -0.28
C LEU A 133 -4.01 2.43 1.03
N ILE A 134 -5.09 2.48 1.83
CA ILE A 134 -5.08 3.13 3.14
C ILE A 134 -4.05 2.46 4.06
N ALA A 135 -4.07 1.12 4.15
CA ALA A 135 -3.11 0.39 4.98
C ALA A 135 -1.65 0.65 4.54
N LYS A 136 -1.37 0.56 3.23
CA LYS A 136 -0.06 0.90 2.64
C LYS A 136 0.37 2.32 2.98
N LYS A 137 -0.55 3.28 2.94
CA LYS A 137 -0.27 4.70 3.23
C LYS A 137 0.01 4.97 4.70
N ILE A 138 -0.70 4.28 5.58
CA ILE A 138 -0.55 4.42 7.03
C ILE A 138 0.69 3.66 7.52
N GLY A 139 1.07 2.56 6.84
CA GLY A 139 2.22 1.73 7.21
C GLY A 139 1.91 0.77 8.35
N VAL A 140 0.68 0.22 8.39
CA VAL A 140 0.23 -0.75 9.39
C VAL A 140 0.02 -2.13 8.75
N PRO A 141 0.18 -3.22 9.53
CA PRO A 141 -0.11 -4.57 9.04
C PRO A 141 -1.55 -4.70 8.53
N PHE A 142 -1.73 -5.44 7.44
CA PHE A 142 -3.02 -5.61 6.80
C PHE A 142 -3.26 -7.06 6.41
N VAL A 143 -4.35 -7.64 6.92
CA VAL A 143 -4.81 -8.98 6.52
C VAL A 143 -6.13 -8.86 5.79
N LYS A 144 -6.21 -9.55 4.65
CA LYS A 144 -7.45 -9.76 3.91
C LYS A 144 -7.91 -11.20 4.08
N ALA A 145 -9.18 -11.38 4.41
CA ALA A 145 -9.84 -12.67 4.34
C ALA A 145 -11.23 -12.58 3.71
N ASP A 146 -11.79 -13.74 3.42
CA ASP A 146 -13.14 -13.92 2.91
C ASP A 146 -13.98 -14.60 4.00
N ALA A 147 -15.14 -14.02 4.32
CA ALA A 147 -16.02 -14.52 5.37
C ALA A 147 -16.46 -15.97 5.14
N THR A 148 -16.55 -16.41 3.88
CA THR A 148 -17.00 -17.76 3.51
C THR A 148 -16.02 -18.87 3.88
N LYS A 149 -14.76 -18.52 4.17
CA LYS A 149 -13.71 -19.50 4.53
C LYS A 149 -13.76 -19.93 6.00
N PHE A 150 -14.49 -19.21 6.84
CA PHE A 150 -14.54 -19.47 8.27
C PHE A 150 -15.67 -20.43 8.63
N SER A 151 -15.50 -21.13 9.75
CA SER A 151 -16.53 -21.98 10.35
C SER A 151 -16.57 -21.78 11.87
N GLU A 152 -17.72 -22.02 12.50
CA GLU A 152 -17.88 -21.85 13.96
C GLU A 152 -16.90 -22.71 14.78
N THR A 153 -16.61 -23.92 14.31
CA THR A 153 -15.77 -24.88 15.04
C THR A 153 -14.31 -24.84 14.64
N GLY A 154 -13.95 -24.19 13.53
CA GLY A 154 -12.58 -24.21 12.99
C GLY A 154 -12.11 -25.59 12.48
N TYR A 155 -12.97 -26.61 12.46
CA TYR A 155 -12.60 -27.99 12.08
C TYR A 155 -12.80 -28.30 10.58
N VAL A 156 -13.77 -27.65 9.92
CA VAL A 156 -14.10 -27.87 8.50
C VAL A 156 -13.79 -26.63 7.64
N GLY A 157 -13.53 -25.48 8.29
CA GLY A 157 -13.04 -24.22 7.70
C GLY A 157 -12.08 -23.53 8.67
N GLY A 158 -11.52 -22.39 8.27
CA GLY A 158 -10.54 -21.64 9.09
C GLY A 158 -11.13 -21.12 10.41
N ASP A 159 -10.27 -20.91 11.39
CA ASP A 159 -10.60 -20.24 12.65
C ASP A 159 -10.50 -18.71 12.44
N VAL A 160 -11.44 -17.97 13.00
CA VAL A 160 -11.43 -16.50 12.94
C VAL A 160 -10.21 -15.92 13.65
N GLU A 161 -9.70 -16.60 14.69
CA GLU A 161 -8.48 -16.18 15.39
C GLU A 161 -7.22 -16.26 14.50
N ASP A 162 -7.24 -17.06 13.43
CA ASP A 162 -6.14 -17.12 12.46
C ASP A 162 -5.89 -15.77 11.78
N LEU A 163 -6.93 -14.92 11.65
CA LEU A 163 -6.79 -13.55 11.16
C LEU A 163 -5.78 -12.74 11.98
N ILE A 164 -5.80 -12.92 13.30
CA ILE A 164 -4.92 -12.20 14.23
C ILE A 164 -3.51 -12.77 14.15
N ARG A 165 -3.39 -14.10 14.01
CA ARG A 165 -2.09 -14.77 13.83
C ARG A 165 -1.42 -14.34 12.53
N ASP A 166 -2.18 -14.25 11.44
CA ASP A 166 -1.69 -13.78 10.15
C ASP A 166 -1.30 -12.29 10.20
N LEU A 167 -1.98 -11.48 11.01
CA LEU A 167 -1.63 -10.07 11.19
C LEU A 167 -0.27 -9.91 11.87
N VAL A 168 0.05 -10.81 12.81
CA VAL A 168 1.37 -10.84 13.47
C VAL A 168 2.46 -11.29 12.51
N LYS A 169 2.18 -12.25 11.63
CA LYS A 169 3.11 -12.65 10.57
C LYS A 169 3.39 -11.48 9.63
N GLU A 170 2.36 -10.75 9.20
CA GLU A 170 2.50 -9.56 8.36
C GLU A 170 3.28 -8.44 9.07
N ALA A 171 3.21 -8.39 10.41
CA ALA A 171 4.02 -7.50 11.24
C ALA A 171 5.45 -8.01 11.50
N ASN A 172 5.90 -9.09 10.87
CA ASN A 172 7.20 -9.74 11.11
C ASN A 172 7.42 -10.09 12.60
N ASP A 173 6.41 -10.69 13.23
CA ASP A 173 6.39 -11.07 14.65
C ASP A 173 6.47 -9.90 15.66
N ASP A 174 6.24 -8.66 15.20
CA ASP A 174 6.07 -7.48 16.05
C ASP A 174 4.63 -7.40 16.59
N ILE A 175 4.46 -7.78 17.85
CA ILE A 175 3.16 -7.78 18.54
C ILE A 175 2.60 -6.36 18.66
N GLU A 176 3.41 -5.37 19.06
CA GLU A 176 2.94 -4.00 19.27
C GLU A 176 2.44 -3.38 17.96
N LEU A 177 3.13 -3.68 16.86
CA LEU A 177 2.72 -3.25 15.53
C LEU A 177 1.45 -3.98 15.06
N ALA A 178 1.36 -5.29 15.31
CA ALA A 178 0.19 -6.10 14.94
C ALA A 178 -1.09 -5.68 15.67
N GLU A 179 -0.99 -5.29 16.95
CA GLU A 179 -2.12 -4.76 17.73
C GLU A 179 -2.73 -3.50 17.10
N CYS A 180 -1.97 -2.81 16.24
CA CYS A 180 -2.44 -1.64 15.49
C CYS A 180 -2.63 -1.94 13.99
N GLY A 181 -2.92 -3.18 13.63
CA GLY A 181 -3.20 -3.56 12.26
C GLY A 181 -4.66 -3.36 11.83
N ILE A 182 -4.91 -3.65 10.56
CA ILE A 182 -6.24 -3.64 9.94
C ILE A 182 -6.58 -5.07 9.50
N VAL A 183 -7.74 -5.57 9.93
CA VAL A 183 -8.33 -6.82 9.46
C VAL A 183 -9.49 -6.47 8.52
N TYR A 184 -9.37 -6.91 7.26
CA TYR A 184 -10.38 -6.70 6.24
C TYR A 184 -11.05 -8.03 5.85
N ILE A 185 -12.37 -8.10 6.02
CA ILE A 185 -13.17 -9.30 5.74
C ILE A 185 -14.13 -8.99 4.60
N ASP A 186 -13.91 -9.61 3.44
CA ASP A 186 -14.79 -9.50 2.28
C ASP A 186 -15.92 -10.54 2.32
N GLU A 187 -16.92 -10.36 1.46
CA GLU A 187 -18.08 -11.26 1.33
C GLU A 187 -18.88 -11.50 2.62
N ILE A 188 -18.91 -10.52 3.53
CA ILE A 188 -19.61 -10.64 4.81
C ILE A 188 -21.13 -10.86 4.63
N ASP A 189 -21.69 -10.41 3.50
CA ASP A 189 -23.10 -10.64 3.14
C ASP A 189 -23.43 -12.11 2.92
N LYS A 190 -22.45 -12.98 2.65
CA LYS A 190 -22.68 -14.42 2.42
C LYS A 190 -22.88 -15.23 3.70
N ILE A 191 -22.42 -14.71 4.84
CA ILE A 191 -22.64 -15.32 6.16
C ILE A 191 -23.95 -14.85 6.82
N ALA A 192 -24.71 -13.95 6.18
CA ALA A 192 -26.05 -13.62 6.62
C ALA A 192 -26.97 -14.83 6.51
N ALA A 193 -27.83 -15.01 7.52
CA ALA A 193 -28.80 -16.09 7.55
C ALA A 193 -29.84 -15.89 6.43
N SER A 194 -29.95 -16.84 5.50
CA SER A 194 -31.00 -16.78 4.49
C SER A 194 -32.34 -17.20 5.11
N PRO A 195 -33.45 -16.46 4.91
CA PRO A 195 -34.75 -16.77 5.53
C PRO A 195 -35.29 -18.17 5.20
N ASN A 196 -34.86 -18.78 4.08
CA ASN A 196 -35.50 -19.95 3.48
C ASN A 196 -34.75 -21.29 3.69
N VAL A 197 -33.66 -21.36 4.47
CA VAL A 197 -32.83 -22.58 4.58
C VAL A 197 -32.56 -22.94 6.04
N ILE A 198 -33.44 -23.75 6.65
CA ILE A 198 -33.44 -24.07 8.09
C ILE A 198 -32.18 -24.85 8.55
N GLY A 199 -31.58 -25.68 7.70
CA GLY A 199 -30.48 -26.59 8.10
C GLY A 199 -29.06 -26.01 8.04
N ALA A 200 -28.78 -25.06 7.13
CA ALA A 200 -27.45 -24.47 6.93
C ALA A 200 -27.22 -23.17 7.73
N GLN A 201 -28.24 -22.72 8.47
CA GLN A 201 -28.21 -21.47 9.23
C GLN A 201 -27.25 -21.51 10.43
N VAL A 202 -27.14 -22.65 11.12
CA VAL A 202 -26.32 -22.79 12.35
C VAL A 202 -24.85 -22.46 12.07
N SER A 203 -24.30 -22.95 10.96
CA SER A 203 -22.90 -22.71 10.61
C SER A 203 -22.62 -21.25 10.24
N ARG A 204 -23.54 -20.57 9.54
CA ARG A 204 -23.34 -19.18 9.08
C ARG A 204 -23.48 -18.15 10.20
N THR A 205 -24.47 -18.32 11.07
CA THR A 205 -24.61 -17.46 12.26
C THR A 205 -23.52 -17.73 13.29
N GLY A 206 -23.03 -18.97 13.36
CA GLY A 206 -21.86 -19.33 14.17
C GLY A 206 -20.60 -18.53 13.81
N VAL A 207 -20.35 -18.27 12.51
CA VAL A 207 -19.23 -17.41 12.08
C VAL A 207 -19.42 -15.97 12.55
N GLN A 208 -20.63 -15.41 12.46
CA GLN A 208 -20.90 -14.06 12.98
C GLN A 208 -20.60 -13.96 14.48
N ARG A 209 -20.94 -14.99 15.27
CA ARG A 209 -20.66 -15.05 16.71
C ARG A 209 -19.18 -15.23 17.00
N ALA A 210 -18.47 -16.05 16.23
CA ALA A 210 -17.03 -16.23 16.34
C ALA A 210 -16.26 -14.91 16.12
N LEU A 211 -16.76 -14.05 15.21
CA LEU A 211 -16.19 -12.72 14.94
C LEU A 211 -16.41 -11.69 16.05
N LEU A 212 -17.39 -11.86 16.94
CA LEU A 212 -17.67 -10.89 18.01
C LEU A 212 -16.48 -10.71 18.95
N LYS A 213 -15.88 -11.83 19.40
CA LYS A 213 -14.75 -11.83 20.34
C LYS A 213 -13.56 -11.01 19.83
N PRO A 214 -12.98 -11.27 18.64
CA PRO A 214 -11.83 -10.51 18.15
C PRO A 214 -12.17 -9.03 17.85
N MET A 215 -13.43 -8.70 17.50
CA MET A 215 -13.86 -7.32 17.25
C MET A 215 -13.97 -6.44 18.51
N GLU A 216 -14.09 -7.06 19.68
CA GLU A 216 -14.18 -6.40 20.99
C GLU A 216 -12.81 -6.16 21.62
N GLU A 217 -12.48 -6.78 22.74
CA GLU A 217 -11.16 -6.71 23.36
C GLU A 217 -10.89 -8.10 23.90
N THR A 218 -10.17 -8.89 23.11
CA THR A 218 -9.81 -10.25 23.47
C THR A 218 -8.29 -10.39 23.36
N ASP A 219 -7.70 -11.08 24.33
CA ASP A 219 -6.32 -11.54 24.21
C ASP A 219 -6.32 -12.86 23.43
N VAL A 220 -5.78 -12.84 22.21
CA VAL A 220 -5.65 -14.02 21.37
C VAL A 220 -4.27 -14.63 21.60
N ASP A 221 -4.23 -15.94 21.90
CA ASP A 221 -2.99 -16.68 21.99
C ASP A 221 -2.44 -16.94 20.58
N LEU A 222 -1.18 -16.55 20.34
CA LEU A 222 -0.51 -16.74 19.04
C LEU A 222 -0.18 -18.20 18.71
N LYS A 223 -0.47 -19.10 19.64
CA LYS A 223 -0.18 -20.51 19.52
C LYS A 223 -1.40 -21.22 18.98
N VAL A 224 -1.21 -22.00 17.93
CA VAL A 224 -2.24 -22.93 17.46
C VAL A 224 -2.15 -24.19 18.33
N PRO A 225 -3.23 -24.65 18.99
CA PRO A 225 -3.20 -25.81 19.88
C PRO A 225 -2.71 -27.13 19.24
N HIS A 226 -2.62 -27.18 17.91
CA HIS A 226 -2.38 -28.40 17.13
C HIS A 226 -1.14 -28.35 16.23
N ASP A 227 -0.30 -27.32 16.31
CA ASP A 227 0.92 -27.23 15.50
C ASP A 227 2.14 -27.90 16.19
N PRO A 228 2.70 -28.99 15.64
CA PRO A 228 3.84 -29.70 16.23
C PRO A 228 5.12 -28.84 16.32
N VAL A 229 5.30 -27.85 15.44
CA VAL A 229 6.46 -26.95 15.49
C VAL A 229 6.35 -26.01 16.69
N SER A 230 5.17 -25.46 16.93
CA SER A 230 4.86 -24.65 18.11
C SER A 230 5.05 -25.44 19.42
N MET A 231 4.68 -26.73 19.45
CA MET A 231 4.93 -27.61 20.61
C MET A 231 6.43 -27.92 20.83
N MET A 232 7.21 -28.14 19.76
CA MET A 232 8.65 -28.35 19.87
C MET A 232 9.38 -27.09 20.39
N GLN A 233 9.03 -25.91 19.88
CA GLN A 233 9.57 -24.65 20.37
C GLN A 233 9.21 -24.39 21.84
N GLU A 234 8.03 -24.83 22.30
CA GLU A 234 7.67 -24.78 23.72
C GLU A 234 8.55 -25.69 24.58
N LEU A 235 8.82 -26.92 24.14
CA LEU A 235 9.69 -27.84 24.87
C LEU A 235 11.10 -27.26 24.98
N GLU A 236 11.64 -26.68 23.91
CA GLU A 236 12.97 -26.07 23.92
C GLU A 236 13.03 -24.78 24.78
N ALA A 237 12.03 -23.89 24.67
CA ALA A 237 11.99 -22.67 25.45
C ALA A 237 11.75 -22.93 26.95
N TYR A 238 10.90 -23.93 27.27
CA TYR A 238 10.64 -24.36 28.64
C TYR A 238 11.87 -25.02 29.26
N GLN A 239 12.59 -25.86 28.52
CA GLN A 239 13.84 -26.47 28.97
C GLN A 239 14.93 -25.43 29.25
N ARG A 240 14.99 -24.33 28.46
CA ARG A 240 15.99 -23.27 28.64
C ARG A 240 15.66 -22.24 29.73
N THR A 241 14.40 -21.90 29.93
CA THR A 241 14.00 -20.75 30.78
C THR A 241 13.11 -21.12 31.96
N GLY A 242 12.60 -22.36 32.03
CA GLY A 242 11.69 -22.82 33.09
C GLY A 242 10.31 -22.15 33.10
N LYS A 243 10.03 -21.21 32.18
CA LYS A 243 8.77 -20.47 32.08
C LYS A 243 8.09 -20.74 30.75
N ARG A 244 6.76 -20.87 30.77
CA ARG A 244 5.95 -20.91 29.54
C ARG A 244 5.81 -19.49 28.99
N ASN A 245 6.51 -19.18 27.91
CA ASN A 245 6.34 -17.90 27.19
C ASN A 245 5.03 -17.96 26.40
N ARG A 246 3.92 -17.45 26.96
CA ARG A 246 2.67 -17.22 26.23
C ARG A 246 2.75 -15.86 25.54
N ARG A 247 2.98 -15.86 24.23
CA ARG A 247 2.83 -14.66 23.39
C ARG A 247 1.34 -14.48 23.08
N ARG A 248 0.78 -13.36 23.56
CA ARG A 248 -0.61 -12.95 23.37
C ARG A 248 -0.65 -11.65 22.60
N VAL A 249 -1.71 -11.45 21.83
CA VAL A 249 -2.00 -10.21 21.10
C VAL A 249 -3.33 -9.69 21.59
N ASN A 250 -3.37 -8.43 22.01
CA ASN A 250 -4.60 -7.79 22.41
C ASN A 250 -5.31 -7.17 21.19
N THR A 251 -6.57 -7.53 20.95
CA THR A 251 -7.27 -7.04 19.77
C THR A 251 -7.86 -5.63 19.92
N ALA A 252 -7.76 -4.95 21.08
CA ALA A 252 -8.44 -3.67 21.35
C ALA A 252 -8.16 -2.57 20.32
N ASN A 253 -6.96 -2.54 19.74
CA ASN A 253 -6.56 -1.51 18.80
C ASN A 253 -6.64 -1.95 17.33
N ILE A 254 -6.93 -3.23 17.07
CA ILE A 254 -7.09 -3.77 15.72
C ILE A 254 -8.40 -3.24 15.12
N LEU A 255 -8.30 -2.64 13.93
CA LEU A 255 -9.46 -2.11 13.21
C LEU A 255 -10.05 -3.19 12.32
N PHE A 256 -11.33 -3.49 12.52
CA PHE A 256 -12.08 -4.39 11.64
C PHE A 256 -12.84 -3.60 10.58
N ILE A 257 -12.63 -3.98 9.32
CA ILE A 257 -13.37 -3.45 8.17
C ILE A 257 -13.99 -4.64 7.45
N VAL A 258 -15.31 -4.70 7.40
CA VAL A 258 -16.03 -5.77 6.70
C VAL A 258 -16.70 -5.21 5.45
N SER A 259 -16.78 -5.99 4.39
CA SER A 259 -17.45 -5.58 3.15
C SER A 259 -18.30 -6.67 2.55
N GLY A 260 -19.33 -6.26 1.83
CA GLY A 260 -20.20 -7.17 1.09
C GLY A 260 -20.80 -6.49 -0.14
N ALA A 261 -21.42 -7.29 -1.01
CA ALA A 261 -22.18 -6.78 -2.16
C ALA A 261 -23.62 -6.42 -1.75
N PHE A 262 -24.20 -7.16 -0.80
CA PHE A 262 -25.54 -6.95 -0.26
C PHE A 262 -26.62 -6.99 -1.35
N SER A 263 -26.50 -7.94 -2.28
CA SER A 263 -27.55 -8.23 -3.27
C SER A 263 -28.86 -8.60 -2.53
N GLY A 264 -29.94 -7.84 -2.75
CA GLY A 264 -31.22 -8.06 -2.08
C GLY A 264 -31.52 -7.10 -0.91
N LEU A 265 -30.51 -6.39 -0.38
CA LEU A 265 -30.72 -5.42 0.71
C LEU A 265 -31.58 -4.24 0.25
N THR A 266 -31.46 -3.85 -1.01
CA THR A 266 -32.27 -2.78 -1.59
C THR A 266 -33.77 -3.06 -1.52
N GLU A 267 -34.18 -4.32 -1.68
CA GLU A 267 -35.55 -4.78 -1.61
C GLU A 267 -36.08 -4.71 -0.17
N VAL A 268 -35.28 -5.12 0.82
CA VAL A 268 -35.61 -5.00 2.24
C VAL A 268 -35.87 -3.54 2.62
N ILE A 269 -34.95 -2.64 2.22
CA ILE A 269 -35.09 -1.20 2.47
C ILE A 269 -36.33 -0.63 1.80
N LYS A 270 -36.59 -1.00 0.53
CA LYS A 270 -37.81 -0.60 -0.20
C LYS A 270 -39.07 -1.05 0.52
N GLN A 271 -39.12 -2.29 0.99
CA GLN A 271 -40.26 -2.81 1.74
C GLN A 271 -40.50 -2.00 3.01
N ARG A 272 -39.47 -1.70 3.79
CA ARG A 272 -39.59 -0.85 4.98
C ARG A 272 -40.12 0.54 4.64
N LEU A 273 -39.53 1.22 3.65
CA LEU A 273 -39.95 2.57 3.26
C LEU A 273 -41.39 2.58 2.73
N SER A 274 -41.79 1.56 1.97
CA SER A 274 -43.15 1.43 1.46
C SER A 274 -44.20 1.17 2.55
N LYS A 275 -43.86 0.40 3.59
CA LYS A 275 -44.74 0.16 4.75
C LYS A 275 -44.97 1.43 5.58
N GLN A 276 -44.00 2.35 5.62
CA GLN A 276 -44.15 3.65 6.28
C GLN A 276 -44.97 4.66 5.46
N SER A 277 -45.02 4.53 4.14
CA SER A 277 -45.70 5.45 3.23
C SER A 277 -47.14 5.04 2.88
N ILE A 278 -47.99 4.73 3.86
CA ILE A 278 -49.44 4.56 3.62
C ILE A 278 -50.04 5.96 3.40
N GLY A 279 -50.04 6.43 2.14
CA GLY A 279 -50.51 7.76 1.71
C GLY A 279 -49.85 8.24 0.40
N PHE A 280 -50.12 9.49 -0.02
CA PHE A 280 -49.70 10.16 -1.28
C PHE A 280 -48.20 10.05 -1.70
N GLY A 281 -47.32 9.48 -0.87
CA GLY A 281 -45.87 9.35 -1.11
C GLY A 281 -45.40 8.10 -1.88
N SER A 282 -46.30 7.19 -2.27
CA SER A 282 -45.91 5.93 -2.95
C SER A 282 -45.27 6.13 -4.34
N ASN A 283 -45.51 7.27 -5.00
CA ASN A 283 -44.90 7.61 -6.28
C ASN A 283 -43.43 8.09 -6.15
N LEU A 284 -43.01 8.59 -4.99
CA LEU A 284 -41.63 9.06 -4.76
C LEU A 284 -40.61 7.92 -4.63
N ILE A 285 -41.07 6.73 -4.24
CA ILE A 285 -40.21 5.54 -4.05
C ILE A 285 -39.83 4.90 -5.40
N LYS A 286 -40.67 5.06 -6.44
CA LYS A 286 -40.44 4.44 -7.76
C LYS A 286 -39.32 5.10 -8.58
N SER A 287 -38.95 6.35 -8.29
CA SER A 287 -37.97 7.11 -9.05
C SER A 287 -36.54 7.07 -8.48
N GLN A 288 -36.34 6.47 -7.30
CA GLN A 288 -35.02 6.42 -6.65
C GLN A 288 -34.12 5.31 -7.20
N LYS A 289 -32.82 5.60 -7.34
CA LYS A 289 -31.82 4.60 -7.77
C LYS A 289 -31.51 3.64 -6.62
N ALA A 290 -30.98 2.46 -6.94
CA ALA A 290 -30.58 1.45 -5.95
C ALA A 290 -29.63 2.00 -4.86
N GLU A 291 -28.71 2.89 -5.26
CA GLU A 291 -27.75 3.58 -4.39
C GLU A 291 -28.42 4.44 -3.30
N ASP A 292 -29.49 5.14 -3.66
CA ASP A 292 -30.21 6.04 -2.75
C ASP A 292 -30.87 5.25 -1.62
N PHE A 293 -31.26 4.01 -1.90
CA PHE A 293 -31.76 3.09 -0.88
C PHE A 293 -30.65 2.64 0.05
N LEU A 294 -29.48 2.25 -0.48
CA LEU A 294 -28.35 1.85 0.36
C LEU A 294 -27.92 2.97 1.31
N ARG A 295 -27.99 4.24 0.89
CA ARG A 295 -27.72 5.43 1.75
C ARG A 295 -28.69 5.56 2.92
N GLN A 296 -29.87 4.97 2.83
CA GLN A 296 -30.89 4.97 3.88
C GLN A 296 -30.87 3.69 4.74
N THR A 297 -29.85 2.84 4.60
CA THR A 297 -29.71 1.60 5.37
C THR A 297 -29.67 1.89 6.88
N LYS A 298 -30.56 1.25 7.62
CA LYS A 298 -30.56 1.21 9.08
C LYS A 298 -30.24 -0.19 9.58
N THR A 299 -30.02 -0.29 10.90
CA THR A 299 -29.69 -1.56 11.56
C THR A 299 -30.80 -2.60 11.40
N GLU A 300 -32.07 -2.18 11.47
CA GLU A 300 -33.24 -3.04 11.26
C GLU A 300 -33.23 -3.73 9.89
N ASP A 301 -32.78 -3.03 8.84
CA ASP A 301 -32.72 -3.60 7.48
C ASP A 301 -31.64 -4.69 7.39
N LEU A 302 -30.51 -4.52 8.08
CA LEU A 302 -29.43 -5.51 8.12
C LEU A 302 -29.80 -6.74 8.94
N VAL A 303 -30.58 -6.56 10.01
CA VAL A 303 -31.11 -7.67 10.80
C VAL A 303 -32.15 -8.45 9.98
N GLU A 304 -33.08 -7.75 9.33
CA GLU A 304 -34.06 -8.39 8.42
C GLU A 304 -33.39 -9.08 7.23
N PHE A 305 -32.25 -8.56 6.75
CA PHE A 305 -31.41 -9.22 5.75
C PHE A 305 -30.74 -10.51 6.24
N GLY A 306 -30.58 -10.69 7.55
CA GLY A 306 -30.08 -11.94 8.15
C GLY A 306 -28.85 -11.83 9.05
N PHE A 307 -28.46 -10.62 9.47
CA PHE A 307 -27.39 -10.44 10.46
C PHE A 307 -27.90 -10.45 11.90
N GLU A 308 -27.08 -10.95 12.82
CA GLU A 308 -27.34 -10.85 14.26
C GLU A 308 -27.22 -9.38 14.71
N SER A 309 -28.12 -8.95 15.60
CA SER A 309 -28.14 -7.57 16.10
C SER A 309 -26.86 -7.19 16.85
N GLU A 310 -26.29 -8.13 17.59
CA GLU A 310 -25.02 -7.98 18.29
C GLU A 310 -23.86 -7.72 17.31
N PHE A 311 -23.81 -8.47 16.21
CA PHE A 311 -22.77 -8.33 15.20
C PHE A 311 -22.82 -6.96 14.51
N ILE A 312 -24.00 -6.51 14.09
CA ILE A 312 -24.16 -5.17 13.51
C ILE A 312 -23.91 -4.07 14.55
N GLY A 313 -24.21 -4.31 15.82
CA GLY A 313 -23.87 -3.42 16.93
C GLY A 313 -22.37 -3.14 17.05
N ARG A 314 -21.51 -4.09 16.62
CA ARG A 314 -20.05 -3.93 16.56
C ARG A 314 -19.54 -3.22 15.31
N LEU A 315 -20.42 -2.82 14.38
CA LEU A 315 -20.11 -2.14 13.11
C LEU A 315 -20.83 -0.78 13.01
N PRO A 316 -20.49 0.21 13.85
CA PRO A 316 -21.23 1.47 13.94
C PRO A 316 -21.00 2.39 12.73
N VAL A 317 -19.91 2.24 11.99
CA VAL A 317 -19.60 3.08 10.83
C VAL A 317 -20.06 2.37 9.56
N ARG A 318 -20.94 3.03 8.80
CA ARG A 318 -21.34 2.58 7.46
C ARG A 318 -20.63 3.41 6.41
N CYS A 319 -20.05 2.74 5.44
CA CYS A 319 -19.39 3.34 4.29
C CYS A 319 -20.04 2.78 3.03
N ILE A 320 -20.61 3.64 2.19
CA ILE A 320 -21.33 3.21 1.00
C ILE A 320 -20.54 3.67 -0.21
N LEU A 321 -20.31 2.74 -1.12
CA LEU A 321 -19.60 2.95 -2.36
C LEU A 321 -20.58 2.89 -3.52
N ASP A 322 -20.42 3.83 -4.44
CA ASP A 322 -21.26 4.01 -5.61
C ASP A 322 -20.83 3.03 -6.73
N PRO A 323 -21.76 2.57 -7.58
CA PRO A 323 -21.42 1.88 -8.82
C PRO A 323 -20.67 2.81 -9.77
N LEU A 324 -19.90 2.18 -10.66
CA LEU A 324 -19.10 2.86 -11.66
C LEU A 324 -19.91 2.95 -12.96
N SER A 325 -19.92 4.12 -13.59
CA SER A 325 -20.41 4.29 -14.96
C SER A 325 -19.32 4.01 -16.00
N GLU A 326 -19.69 4.01 -17.28
CA GLU A 326 -18.73 3.92 -18.39
C GLU A 326 -17.68 5.04 -18.32
N GLU A 327 -18.11 6.27 -18.02
CA GLU A 327 -17.22 7.41 -17.87
C GLU A 327 -16.27 7.24 -16.69
N ASP A 328 -16.73 6.64 -15.58
CA ASP A 328 -15.87 6.34 -14.43
C ASP A 328 -14.82 5.28 -14.78
N LEU A 329 -15.20 4.23 -15.52
CA LEU A 329 -14.27 3.18 -15.97
C LEU A 329 -13.20 3.74 -16.91
N TYR A 330 -13.57 4.64 -17.83
CA TYR A 330 -12.63 5.36 -18.67
C TYR A 330 -11.71 6.25 -17.84
N ALA A 331 -12.25 7.01 -16.88
CA ALA A 331 -11.46 7.83 -15.98
C ALA A 331 -10.48 6.99 -15.15
N ILE A 332 -10.87 5.76 -14.75
CA ILE A 332 -9.98 4.81 -14.07
C ILE A 332 -8.81 4.45 -14.98
N LEU A 333 -9.05 4.03 -16.22
CA LEU A 333 -8.00 3.66 -17.18
C LEU A 333 -7.05 4.82 -17.48
N LYS A 334 -7.58 6.04 -17.57
CA LYS A 334 -6.81 7.26 -17.86
C LYS A 334 -5.94 7.75 -16.70
N MET A 335 -6.13 7.23 -15.48
CA MET A 335 -5.29 7.63 -14.34
C MET A 335 -3.82 7.23 -14.56
N PRO A 336 -2.85 8.11 -14.28
CA PRO A 336 -1.43 7.79 -14.44
C PRO A 336 -0.99 6.55 -13.67
N ASN A 337 -1.51 6.36 -12.46
CA ASN A 337 -1.19 5.24 -11.58
C ASN A 337 -2.16 4.06 -11.77
N ASN A 338 -2.80 3.92 -12.94
CA ASN A 338 -3.70 2.80 -13.19
C ASN A 338 -2.91 1.48 -13.24
N PRO A 339 -3.20 0.49 -12.36
CA PRO A 339 -2.46 -0.76 -12.33
C PRO A 339 -2.62 -1.63 -13.59
N VAL A 340 -3.75 -1.56 -14.29
CA VAL A 340 -4.02 -2.36 -15.50
C VAL A 340 -3.12 -1.89 -16.64
N ILE A 341 -3.11 -0.58 -16.91
CA ILE A 341 -2.27 0.01 -17.95
C ILE A 341 -0.78 -0.13 -17.59
N LEU A 342 -0.39 0.16 -16.34
CA LEU A 342 1.01 0.02 -15.92
C LEU A 342 1.49 -1.44 -15.97
N SER A 343 0.64 -2.41 -15.61
CA SER A 343 1.00 -3.83 -15.74
C SER A 343 1.26 -4.20 -17.20
N LYS A 344 0.39 -3.77 -18.13
CA LYS A 344 0.60 -4.03 -19.56
C LYS A 344 1.82 -3.33 -20.13
N ARG A 345 2.10 -2.10 -19.71
CA ARG A 345 3.35 -1.43 -20.05
C ARG A 345 4.56 -2.23 -19.57
N LEU A 346 4.50 -2.81 -18.37
CA LEU A 346 5.56 -3.63 -17.81
C LEU A 346 5.76 -4.93 -18.59
N ASP A 347 4.66 -5.62 -18.94
CA ASP A 347 4.69 -6.88 -19.68
C ASP A 347 5.39 -6.73 -21.04
N PHE A 348 5.03 -5.69 -21.81
CA PHE A 348 5.69 -5.39 -23.09
C PHE A 348 7.13 -4.87 -22.91
N ASN A 349 7.37 -4.03 -21.91
CA ASN A 349 8.71 -3.48 -21.65
C ASN A 349 9.71 -4.58 -21.23
N ALA A 350 9.25 -5.69 -20.63
CA ALA A 350 10.08 -6.85 -20.34
C ALA A 350 10.67 -7.50 -21.60
N TYR A 351 10.00 -7.33 -22.76
CA TYR A 351 10.49 -7.73 -24.07
C TYR A 351 11.16 -6.59 -24.85
N GLY A 352 11.40 -5.43 -24.22
CA GLY A 352 11.99 -4.26 -24.87
C GLY A 352 11.02 -3.48 -25.76
N ILE A 353 9.71 -3.73 -25.65
CA ILE A 353 8.68 -3.07 -26.45
C ILE A 353 8.04 -1.96 -25.61
N LYS A 354 8.10 -0.72 -26.09
CA LYS A 354 7.39 0.41 -25.48
C LYS A 354 5.97 0.46 -26.03
N ILE A 355 4.98 0.31 -25.15
CA ILE A 355 3.57 0.35 -25.49
C ILE A 355 2.92 1.65 -24.97
N GLU A 356 2.13 2.30 -25.84
CA GLU A 356 1.34 3.48 -25.51
C GLU A 356 -0.12 3.30 -25.96
N PHE A 357 -1.05 3.89 -25.21
CA PHE A 357 -2.50 3.73 -25.41
C PHE A 357 -3.12 5.06 -25.80
N SER A 358 -3.85 5.10 -26.92
CA SER A 358 -4.57 6.31 -27.34
C SER A 358 -5.82 6.55 -26.49
N ASP A 359 -6.27 7.79 -26.37
CA ASP A 359 -7.46 8.14 -25.57
C ASP A 359 -8.72 7.36 -26.01
N ASP A 360 -8.91 7.23 -27.33
CA ASP A 360 -10.01 6.47 -27.92
C ASP A 360 -9.95 4.98 -27.56
N SER A 361 -8.75 4.40 -27.45
CA SER A 361 -8.59 2.99 -27.06
C SER A 361 -9.08 2.76 -25.61
N LEU A 362 -8.77 3.70 -24.71
CA LEU A 362 -9.21 3.64 -23.32
C LEU A 362 -10.74 3.75 -23.22
N GLN A 363 -11.38 4.58 -24.07
CA GLN A 363 -12.84 4.68 -24.13
C GLN A 363 -13.47 3.37 -24.61
N ILE A 364 -12.88 2.70 -25.61
CA ILE A 364 -13.36 1.40 -26.10
C ILE A 364 -13.28 0.34 -25.00
N PHE A 365 -12.16 0.25 -24.29
CA PHE A 365 -12.00 -0.68 -23.17
C PHE A 365 -13.03 -0.43 -22.07
N ALA A 366 -13.25 0.83 -21.69
CA ALA A 366 -14.25 1.19 -20.69
C ALA A 366 -15.67 0.78 -21.12
N LYS A 367 -16.03 1.03 -22.37
CA LYS A 367 -17.32 0.64 -22.95
C LYS A 367 -17.52 -0.86 -22.98
N GLN A 368 -16.49 -1.63 -23.35
CA GLN A 368 -16.52 -3.09 -23.33
C GLN A 368 -16.67 -3.63 -21.90
N ALA A 369 -15.88 -3.12 -20.95
CA ALA A 369 -15.95 -3.55 -19.55
C ALA A 369 -17.29 -3.21 -18.89
N ASN A 370 -17.89 -2.07 -19.24
CA ASN A 370 -19.22 -1.70 -18.75
C ASN A 370 -20.30 -2.71 -19.21
N LYS A 371 -20.20 -3.24 -20.43
CA LYS A 371 -21.13 -4.27 -20.94
C LYS A 371 -21.04 -5.59 -20.17
N GLU A 372 -19.88 -5.93 -19.62
CA GLU A 372 -19.70 -7.14 -18.81
C GLU A 372 -20.37 -7.04 -17.43
N ASN A 373 -20.72 -5.84 -16.96
CA ASN A 373 -21.35 -5.60 -15.64
C ASN A 373 -20.53 -6.15 -14.44
N THR A 374 -19.21 -6.28 -14.58
CA THR A 374 -18.29 -6.76 -13.53
C THR A 374 -17.57 -5.63 -12.79
N GLY A 375 -17.84 -4.37 -13.15
CA GLY A 375 -17.18 -3.17 -12.62
C GLY A 375 -15.75 -3.03 -13.11
N ALA A 376 -14.87 -2.41 -12.31
CA ALA A 376 -13.46 -2.22 -12.69
C ALA A 376 -12.66 -3.53 -12.80
N ARG A 377 -13.19 -4.67 -12.30
CA ARG A 377 -12.57 -5.99 -12.53
C ARG A 377 -12.61 -6.38 -14.01
N GLY A 378 -13.64 -5.96 -14.75
CA GLY A 378 -13.78 -6.21 -16.18
C GLY A 378 -12.74 -5.50 -17.04
N LEU A 379 -12.12 -4.43 -16.53
CA LEU A 379 -11.06 -3.71 -17.25
C LEU A 379 -9.85 -4.61 -17.52
N VAL A 380 -9.52 -5.50 -16.57
CA VAL A 380 -8.40 -6.43 -16.75
C VAL A 380 -8.74 -7.42 -17.86
N SER A 381 -9.88 -8.11 -17.78
CA SER A 381 -10.28 -9.09 -18.79
C SER A 381 -10.33 -8.50 -20.20
N VAL A 382 -10.92 -7.31 -20.34
CA VAL A 382 -11.04 -6.64 -21.63
C VAL A 382 -9.68 -6.28 -22.25
N VAL A 383 -8.75 -5.76 -21.43
CA VAL A 383 -7.42 -5.38 -21.93
C VAL A 383 -6.58 -6.62 -22.25
N GLU A 384 -6.64 -7.66 -21.42
CA GLU A 384 -5.98 -8.95 -21.66
C GLU A 384 -6.45 -9.59 -22.98
N GLU A 385 -7.76 -9.68 -23.18
CA GLU A 385 -8.33 -10.29 -24.39
C GLU A 385 -7.95 -9.50 -25.65
N ALA A 386 -7.96 -8.17 -25.57
CA ALA A 386 -7.64 -7.32 -26.71
C ALA A 386 -6.16 -7.38 -27.14
N LEU A 387 -5.25 -7.61 -26.19
CA LEU A 387 -3.80 -7.58 -26.46
C LEU A 387 -3.16 -8.96 -26.64
N LEU A 388 -3.88 -10.05 -26.34
CA LEU A 388 -3.35 -11.42 -26.36
C LEU A 388 -2.61 -11.79 -27.66
N ASP A 389 -3.21 -11.51 -28.82
CA ASP A 389 -2.61 -11.82 -30.13
C ASP A 389 -1.29 -11.05 -30.37
N PHE A 390 -1.16 -9.85 -29.79
CA PHE A 390 0.02 -9.00 -29.90
C PHE A 390 1.11 -9.44 -28.93
N GLU A 391 0.73 -9.83 -27.71
CA GLU A 391 1.63 -10.40 -26.71
C GLU A 391 2.26 -11.71 -27.18
N GLU A 392 1.52 -12.54 -27.93
CA GLU A 392 2.06 -13.77 -28.52
C GLU A 392 3.11 -13.47 -29.62
N LYS A 393 2.84 -12.49 -30.48
CA LYS A 393 3.57 -12.34 -31.76
C LYS A 393 4.65 -11.28 -31.74
N LEU A 394 4.42 -10.12 -31.12
CA LEU A 394 5.34 -8.98 -31.17
C LEU A 394 6.70 -9.26 -30.51
N PRO A 395 6.81 -10.00 -29.39
CA PRO A 395 8.11 -10.33 -28.80
C PRO A 395 9.04 -11.13 -29.72
N SER A 396 8.50 -11.81 -30.72
CA SER A 396 9.27 -12.57 -31.72
C SER A 396 9.71 -11.72 -32.92
N GLN A 397 9.46 -10.41 -32.90
CA GLN A 397 9.75 -9.47 -33.98
C GLN A 397 10.71 -8.37 -33.49
N ASP A 398 11.40 -7.71 -34.43
CA ASP A 398 12.27 -6.56 -34.14
C ASP A 398 11.46 -5.25 -33.94
N ILE A 399 10.36 -5.30 -33.19
CA ILE A 399 9.49 -4.15 -32.94
C ILE A 399 9.80 -3.59 -31.56
N THR A 400 10.15 -2.30 -31.47
CA THR A 400 10.50 -1.65 -30.19
C THR A 400 9.42 -0.70 -29.68
N LYS A 401 8.46 -0.34 -30.52
CA LYS A 401 7.39 0.63 -30.25
C LYS A 401 6.06 0.08 -30.73
N PHE A 402 5.01 0.26 -29.92
CA PHE A 402 3.69 -0.26 -30.22
C PHE A 402 2.61 0.70 -29.70
N ALA A 403 1.71 1.13 -30.58
CA ALA A 403 0.62 2.04 -30.24
C ALA A 403 -0.72 1.30 -30.30
N VAL A 404 -1.48 1.34 -29.20
CA VAL A 404 -2.83 0.79 -29.14
C VAL A 404 -3.82 1.88 -29.50
N THR A 405 -4.38 1.79 -30.70
CA THR A 405 -5.34 2.78 -31.22
C THR A 405 -6.69 2.15 -31.51
N LYS A 406 -7.69 3.01 -31.75
CA LYS A 406 -9.05 2.56 -32.09
C LYS A 406 -9.07 1.62 -33.30
N LYS A 407 -8.30 1.92 -34.34
CA LYS A 407 -8.24 1.12 -35.57
C LYS A 407 -7.75 -0.30 -35.30
N LEU A 408 -6.75 -0.43 -34.41
CA LEU A 408 -6.20 -1.70 -33.98
C LEU A 408 -7.24 -2.55 -33.25
N LEU A 409 -8.03 -1.93 -32.37
CA LEU A 409 -9.07 -2.64 -31.62
C LEU A 409 -10.28 -3.05 -32.47
N GLU A 410 -10.54 -2.36 -33.58
CA GLU A 410 -11.64 -2.70 -34.50
C GLU A 410 -11.30 -3.90 -35.40
N ASP A 411 -10.04 -4.05 -35.82
CA ASP A 411 -9.58 -5.23 -36.59
C ASP A 411 -8.16 -5.68 -36.17
N PRO A 412 -8.04 -6.39 -35.04
CA PRO A 412 -6.74 -6.82 -34.50
C PRO A 412 -5.96 -7.72 -35.46
N LYS A 413 -6.64 -8.64 -36.16
CA LYS A 413 -6.00 -9.65 -37.01
C LYS A 413 -5.35 -9.03 -38.24
N SER A 414 -6.04 -8.10 -38.90
CA SER A 414 -5.46 -7.37 -40.03
C SER A 414 -4.23 -6.58 -39.60
N HIS A 415 -4.29 -5.93 -38.43
CA HIS A 415 -3.23 -5.08 -37.93
C HIS A 415 -1.98 -5.87 -37.53
N VAL A 416 -2.15 -7.03 -36.90
CA VAL A 416 -1.05 -7.97 -36.64
C VAL A 416 -0.38 -8.38 -37.95
N LEU A 417 -1.14 -8.76 -38.98
CA LEU A 417 -0.58 -9.14 -40.27
C LEU A 417 0.17 -7.98 -40.94
N ASP A 418 -0.34 -6.76 -40.79
CA ASP A 418 0.30 -5.55 -41.29
C ASP A 418 1.62 -5.28 -40.57
N LEU A 419 1.64 -5.32 -39.23
CA LEU A 419 2.84 -5.18 -38.39
C LEU A 419 3.91 -6.22 -38.76
N LEU A 420 3.49 -7.48 -38.93
CA LEU A 420 4.38 -8.56 -39.34
C LEU A 420 4.93 -8.41 -40.77
N SER A 421 4.25 -7.65 -41.63
CA SER A 421 4.69 -7.44 -43.01
C SER A 421 5.85 -6.45 -43.13
N LYS A 422 6.13 -5.65 -42.08
CA LYS A 422 7.13 -4.56 -42.05
C LYS A 422 6.99 -3.52 -43.18
N LYS A 423 5.85 -3.43 -43.87
CA LYS A 423 5.67 -2.52 -45.02
C LYS A 423 5.42 -1.06 -44.63
N HIS A 424 4.86 -0.82 -43.44
CA HIS A 424 4.40 0.50 -42.99
C HIS A 424 5.11 0.98 -41.70
N GLU A 425 6.38 0.60 -41.52
CA GLU A 425 7.17 0.89 -40.31
C GLU A 425 7.20 2.38 -39.94
N ILE A 426 7.39 3.25 -40.93
CA ILE A 426 7.41 4.70 -40.74
C ILE A 426 6.04 5.24 -40.26
N ASP A 427 4.94 4.63 -40.70
CA ASP A 427 3.60 5.09 -40.33
C ASP A 427 3.27 4.67 -38.89
N TRP A 428 3.66 3.46 -38.48
CA TRP A 428 3.48 2.98 -37.11
C TRP A 428 4.33 3.77 -36.11
N ASP A 429 5.58 4.09 -36.47
CA ASP A 429 6.43 4.95 -35.63
C ASP A 429 5.81 6.34 -35.45
N LYS A 430 5.27 6.94 -36.51
CA LYS A 430 4.57 8.23 -36.42
C LYS A 430 3.31 8.14 -35.55
N GLU A 431 2.54 7.06 -35.68
CA GLU A 431 1.34 6.84 -34.86
C GLU A 431 1.73 6.69 -33.39
N TYR A 432 2.79 5.94 -33.08
CA TYR A 432 3.35 5.83 -31.74
C TYR A 432 3.80 7.19 -31.19
N GLU A 433 4.61 7.95 -31.92
CA GLU A 433 5.09 9.25 -31.45
C GLU A 433 3.94 10.23 -31.20
N THR A 434 2.89 10.17 -32.02
CA THR A 434 1.68 11.00 -31.81
C THR A 434 0.99 10.64 -30.49
N VAL A 435 0.73 9.35 -30.26
CA VAL A 435 0.08 8.88 -29.03
C VAL A 435 0.97 9.16 -27.80
N PHE A 436 2.28 8.97 -27.93
CA PHE A 436 3.25 9.27 -26.87
C PHE A 436 3.25 10.76 -26.51
N HIS A 437 3.23 11.65 -27.49
CA HIS A 437 3.16 13.10 -27.25
C HIS A 437 1.85 13.50 -26.56
N GLU A 438 0.71 12.97 -27.01
CA GLU A 438 -0.60 13.21 -26.38
C GLU A 438 -0.63 12.74 -24.92
N HIS A 439 -0.09 11.55 -24.65
CA HIS A 439 0.00 11.02 -23.29
C HIS A 439 0.93 11.88 -22.42
N ASN A 440 2.10 12.26 -22.93
CA ASN A 440 3.04 13.14 -22.21
C ASN A 440 2.40 14.49 -21.86
N ASP A 441 1.69 15.11 -22.80
CA ASP A 441 0.98 16.37 -22.58
C ASP A 441 -0.14 16.24 -21.53
N PHE A 442 -0.84 15.11 -21.53
CA PHE A 442 -1.81 14.79 -20.49
C PHE A 442 -1.15 14.68 -19.12
N ILE A 443 -0.03 13.93 -18.99
CA ILE A 443 0.70 13.78 -17.73
C ILE A 443 1.26 15.12 -17.26
N ARG A 444 1.81 15.93 -18.16
CA ARG A 444 2.29 17.28 -17.87
C ARG A 444 1.18 18.14 -17.28
N THR A 445 -0.01 18.13 -17.89
CA THR A 445 -1.16 18.88 -17.41
C THR A 445 -1.66 18.34 -16.06
N TYR A 446 -1.68 17.02 -15.87
CA TYR A 446 -2.02 16.38 -14.60
C TYR A 446 -1.08 16.85 -13.47
N LEU A 447 0.24 16.83 -13.71
CA LEU A 447 1.25 17.29 -12.75
C LEU A 447 1.09 18.78 -12.44
N THR A 448 0.89 19.61 -13.46
CA THR A 448 0.67 21.05 -13.29
C THR A 448 -0.61 21.35 -12.52
N ASN A 449 -1.66 20.53 -12.62
CA ASN A 449 -2.88 20.73 -11.82
C ASN A 449 -2.69 20.30 -10.35
N HIS A 450 -1.79 19.36 -10.08
CA HIS A 450 -1.54 18.78 -8.75
C HIS A 450 -0.20 19.18 -8.14
N TRP A 451 0.51 20.17 -8.72
CA TRP A 451 1.89 20.50 -8.40
C TRP A 451 2.11 20.78 -6.91
N LYS A 452 1.16 21.46 -6.25
CA LYS A 452 1.24 21.79 -4.82
C LYS A 452 1.34 20.54 -3.96
N THR A 453 0.53 19.54 -4.27
CA THR A 453 0.47 18.27 -3.53
C THR A 453 1.80 17.54 -3.63
N PHE A 454 2.33 17.41 -4.85
CA PHE A 454 3.62 16.76 -5.07
C PHE A 454 4.78 17.59 -4.50
N SER A 455 4.76 18.92 -4.65
CA SER A 455 5.83 19.79 -4.17
C SER A 455 5.97 19.79 -2.65
N LEU A 456 4.84 19.91 -1.93
CA LEU A 456 4.84 19.87 -0.46
C LEU A 456 5.27 18.49 0.07
N LYS A 457 4.83 17.42 -0.60
CA LYS A 457 5.09 16.05 -0.19
C LYS A 457 6.56 15.66 -0.37
N HIS A 458 7.17 16.05 -1.49
CA HIS A 458 8.55 15.69 -1.81
C HIS A 458 9.55 16.78 -1.44
N GLY A 459 9.13 18.00 -1.12
CA GLY A 459 10.04 19.12 -0.84
C GLY A 459 10.81 19.60 -2.06
N LEU A 460 10.26 19.39 -3.26
CA LEU A 460 10.80 19.86 -4.54
C LEU A 460 9.81 20.85 -5.14
N THR A 461 10.24 22.07 -5.46
CA THR A 461 9.39 23.01 -6.18
C THR A 461 9.21 22.51 -7.62
N LEU A 462 8.00 22.11 -7.98
CA LEU A 462 7.68 21.68 -9.35
C LEU A 462 7.33 22.90 -10.21
N SER A 463 8.35 23.46 -10.87
CA SER A 463 8.19 24.43 -11.96
C SER A 463 7.56 23.75 -13.19
N GLU A 464 7.10 24.53 -14.17
CA GLU A 464 6.59 23.98 -15.43
C GLU A 464 7.64 23.12 -16.17
N VAL A 465 8.91 23.55 -16.11
CA VAL A 465 10.06 22.82 -16.68
C VAL A 465 10.23 21.46 -15.98
N ARG A 466 10.19 21.43 -14.65
CA ARG A 466 10.30 20.18 -13.89
C ARG A 466 9.09 19.28 -14.07
N CYS A 467 7.88 19.83 -14.18
CA CYS A 467 6.69 19.04 -14.53
C CYS A 467 6.87 18.34 -15.88
N ASN A 468 7.44 19.03 -16.88
CA ASN A 468 7.76 18.44 -18.18
C ASN A 468 8.83 17.34 -18.06
N MET A 469 9.89 17.55 -17.27
CA MET A 469 10.91 16.52 -17.00
C MET A 469 10.30 15.27 -16.35
N VAL A 470 9.46 15.45 -15.32
CA VAL A 470 8.77 14.35 -14.65
C VAL A 470 7.85 13.61 -15.64
N ALA A 471 7.06 14.34 -16.44
CA ALA A 471 6.16 13.74 -17.42
C ALA A 471 6.92 12.91 -18.45
N ARG A 472 7.99 13.46 -19.03
CA ARG A 472 8.85 12.74 -19.98
C ARG A 472 9.50 11.52 -19.34
N TYR A 473 10.02 11.64 -18.12
CA TYR A 473 10.65 10.53 -17.40
C TYR A 473 9.64 9.42 -17.10
N PHE A 474 8.42 9.77 -16.68
CA PHE A 474 7.33 8.83 -16.45
C PHE A 474 6.85 8.15 -17.75
N CYS A 475 6.72 8.88 -18.86
CA CYS A 475 6.32 8.28 -20.13
C CYS A 475 7.41 7.34 -20.67
N ASN A 476 8.69 7.63 -20.43
CA ASN A 476 9.78 6.78 -20.89
C ASN A 476 10.07 5.55 -20.01
N ASN A 477 9.60 5.53 -18.77
CA ASN A 477 9.88 4.46 -17.81
C ASN A 477 8.60 3.92 -17.17
N VAL A 478 8.48 2.60 -17.05
CA VAL A 478 7.30 1.99 -16.42
C VAL A 478 7.42 2.09 -14.89
N MET A 479 6.74 3.08 -14.30
CA MET A 479 6.73 3.34 -12.85
C MET A 479 5.47 4.09 -12.42
N GLU A 480 5.27 4.27 -11.11
CA GLU A 480 4.26 5.19 -10.58
C GLU A 480 4.73 6.65 -10.74
N ILE A 481 3.78 7.58 -10.91
CA ILE A 481 4.10 9.01 -11.10
C ILE A 481 4.86 9.60 -9.90
N GLU A 482 4.59 9.08 -8.71
CA GLU A 482 5.26 9.50 -7.48
C GLU A 482 6.75 9.12 -7.49
N ASP A 483 7.09 7.98 -8.09
CA ASP A 483 8.48 7.52 -8.18
C ASP A 483 9.24 8.32 -9.24
N ALA A 484 8.58 8.76 -10.31
CA ALA A 484 9.16 9.72 -11.25
C ALA A 484 9.48 11.06 -10.56
N VAL A 485 8.57 11.60 -9.73
CA VAL A 485 8.83 12.82 -8.94
C VAL A 485 10.01 12.63 -7.98
N LYS A 486 10.06 11.49 -7.28
CA LYS A 486 11.21 11.18 -6.39
C LYS A 486 12.51 11.12 -7.17
N LYS A 487 12.52 10.54 -8.37
CA LYS A 487 13.73 10.44 -9.19
C LYS A 487 14.23 11.82 -9.63
N ILE A 488 13.33 12.71 -10.06
CA ILE A 488 13.71 14.09 -10.39
C ILE A 488 14.23 14.83 -9.15
N LYS A 489 13.66 14.57 -7.97
CA LYS A 489 14.20 15.09 -6.71
C LYS A 489 15.62 14.56 -6.43
N GLU A 490 15.87 13.27 -6.62
CA GLU A 490 17.22 12.70 -6.44
C GLU A 490 18.24 13.42 -7.34
N PHE A 491 17.90 13.68 -8.61
CA PHE A 491 18.76 14.47 -9.50
C PHE A 491 18.96 15.90 -9.01
N HIS A 492 17.90 16.58 -8.55
CA HIS A 492 18.01 17.91 -7.95
C HIS A 492 18.95 17.91 -6.73
N ASP A 493 18.82 16.92 -5.84
CA ASP A 493 19.64 16.79 -4.64
C ASP A 493 21.10 16.51 -5.02
N SER A 494 21.35 15.69 -6.06
CA SER A 494 22.70 15.49 -6.63
C SER A 494 23.31 16.78 -7.19
N VAL A 495 22.53 17.63 -7.87
CA VAL A 495 23.02 18.95 -8.31
C VAL A 495 23.43 19.81 -7.11
N LYS A 496 22.67 19.76 -6.00
CA LYS A 496 23.01 20.48 -4.77
C LYS A 496 24.26 19.93 -4.08
N GLU A 497 24.48 18.62 -4.16
CA GLU A 497 25.73 18.00 -3.69
C GLU A 497 26.93 18.47 -4.52
N ILE A 498 26.79 18.55 -5.86
CA ILE A 498 27.83 19.10 -6.75
C ILE A 498 28.15 20.56 -6.38
N GLU A 499 27.13 21.39 -6.14
CA GLU A 499 27.31 22.79 -5.70
C GLU A 499 28.14 22.89 -4.41
N LEU A 500 27.87 21.99 -3.45
CA LEU A 500 28.61 21.91 -2.18
C LEU A 500 30.04 21.39 -2.35
N GLU A 501 30.24 20.39 -3.21
CA GLU A 501 31.55 19.79 -3.46
C GLU A 501 32.48 20.77 -4.18
N VAL A 502 31.97 21.46 -5.20
CA VAL A 502 32.67 22.55 -5.87
C VAL A 502 33.06 23.64 -4.87
N SER A 503 32.16 23.98 -3.95
CA SER A 503 32.45 24.97 -2.91
C SER A 503 33.57 24.54 -1.95
N LYS A 504 33.63 23.26 -1.58
CA LYS A 504 34.65 22.71 -0.66
C LYS A 504 36.01 22.52 -1.33
N SER A 505 36.03 21.89 -2.50
CA SER A 505 37.26 21.49 -3.18
C SER A 505 38.05 22.68 -3.71
N TYR A 506 37.36 23.77 -4.06
CA TYR A 506 37.98 24.88 -4.78
C TYR A 506 38.02 26.20 -3.98
N ASN A 507 37.44 26.21 -2.78
CA ASN A 507 37.30 27.41 -1.93
C ASN A 507 36.68 28.61 -2.68
N LEU A 508 35.82 28.30 -3.66
CA LEU A 508 35.07 29.21 -4.53
C LEU A 508 33.59 28.93 -4.29
N ASN A 509 32.81 29.92 -3.87
CA ASN A 509 31.38 29.74 -3.63
C ASN A 509 30.61 29.86 -4.95
N ILE A 510 30.35 28.74 -5.60
CA ILE A 510 29.56 28.68 -6.83
C ILE A 510 28.11 28.38 -6.46
N VAL A 511 27.19 29.17 -7.00
CA VAL A 511 25.76 28.99 -6.83
C VAL A 511 25.12 28.81 -8.20
N PHE A 512 24.43 27.69 -8.41
CA PHE A 512 23.65 27.48 -9.62
C PHE A 512 22.33 28.25 -9.54
N GLU A 513 22.03 29.01 -10.59
CA GLU A 513 20.71 29.60 -10.78
C GLU A 513 19.68 28.50 -11.09
N GLU A 514 18.37 28.78 -10.92
CA GLU A 514 17.34 27.74 -11.08
C GLU A 514 17.32 27.13 -12.49
N ASP A 515 17.58 27.93 -13.53
CA ASP A 515 17.65 27.48 -14.92
C ASP A 515 18.87 26.58 -15.18
N ALA A 516 19.99 26.82 -14.50
CA ALA A 516 21.18 25.98 -14.54
C ALA A 516 20.94 24.64 -13.82
N VAL A 517 20.27 24.67 -12.66
CA VAL A 517 19.88 23.44 -11.94
C VAL A 517 18.99 22.58 -12.83
N ASP A 518 17.97 23.19 -13.45
CA ASP A 518 17.05 22.49 -14.34
C ASP A 518 17.80 21.92 -15.57
N PHE A 519 18.74 22.66 -16.16
CA PHE A 519 19.60 22.16 -17.25
C PHE A 519 20.47 20.95 -16.83
N LEU A 520 21.06 20.98 -15.63
CA LEU A 520 21.86 19.85 -15.12
C LEU A 520 21.00 18.61 -14.85
N ILE A 521 19.78 18.80 -14.34
CA ILE A 521 18.79 17.71 -14.21
C ILE A 521 18.49 17.08 -15.58
N GLU A 522 18.32 17.90 -16.62
CA GLU A 522 18.17 17.46 -18.00
C GLU A 522 19.35 16.57 -18.46
N GLN A 523 20.60 16.92 -18.09
CA GLN A 523 21.77 16.11 -18.41
C GLN A 523 21.74 14.72 -17.76
N PHE A 524 21.26 14.62 -16.51
CA PHE A 524 21.09 13.32 -15.85
C PHE A 524 20.04 12.45 -16.56
N ILE A 525 18.97 13.05 -17.06
CA ILE A 525 17.85 12.32 -17.70
C ILE A 525 18.22 11.88 -19.12
N ASP A 526 18.66 12.80 -19.97
CA ASP A 526 18.77 12.57 -21.41
C ASP A 526 20.14 11.98 -21.79
N HIS A 527 21.20 12.28 -21.03
CA HIS A 527 22.56 11.85 -21.33
C HIS A 527 23.12 10.81 -20.35
N HIS A 528 22.36 10.44 -19.32
CA HIS A 528 22.82 9.57 -18.23
C HIS A 528 24.15 10.03 -17.61
N ALA A 529 24.39 11.34 -17.62
CA ALA A 529 25.63 11.92 -17.10
C ALA A 529 25.80 11.59 -15.61
N THR A 530 27.02 11.28 -15.20
CA THR A 530 27.33 11.06 -13.78
C THR A 530 27.64 12.38 -13.08
N SER A 531 27.45 12.42 -11.76
CA SER A 531 27.84 13.59 -10.95
C SER A 531 29.32 13.93 -11.11
N GLU A 532 30.17 12.91 -11.27
CA GLU A 532 31.62 13.07 -11.47
C GLU A 532 31.94 13.72 -12.83
N GLU A 533 31.27 13.30 -13.90
CA GLU A 533 31.44 13.89 -15.24
C GLU A 533 31.03 15.36 -15.25
N ILE A 534 29.87 15.69 -14.66
CA ILE A 534 29.40 17.07 -14.56
C ILE A 534 30.38 17.91 -13.75
N LEU A 535 30.85 17.40 -12.61
CA LEU A 535 31.80 18.10 -11.76
C LEU A 535 33.14 18.34 -12.47
N SER A 536 33.65 17.34 -13.20
CA SER A 536 34.89 17.44 -13.97
C SER A 536 34.78 18.45 -15.12
N ASN A 537 33.64 18.48 -15.81
CA ASN A 537 33.36 19.46 -16.87
C ASN A 537 33.31 20.88 -16.33
N ILE A 538 32.64 21.09 -15.20
CA ILE A 538 32.58 22.42 -14.55
C ILE A 538 33.98 22.84 -14.08
N TYR A 539 34.75 21.92 -13.51
CA TYR A 539 36.11 22.20 -13.06
C TYR A 539 37.00 22.66 -14.22
N SER A 540 37.11 21.84 -15.27
CA SER A 540 37.96 22.14 -16.42
C SER A 540 37.57 23.44 -17.13
N SER A 541 36.28 23.78 -17.14
CA SER A 541 35.77 24.96 -17.84
C SER A 541 35.93 26.27 -17.07
N TYR A 542 35.89 26.23 -15.74
CA TYR A 542 35.74 27.44 -14.91
C TYR A 542 36.87 27.71 -13.91
N TYR A 543 37.65 26.70 -13.53
CA TYR A 543 38.59 26.80 -12.42
C TYR A 543 39.60 27.94 -12.59
N ASP A 544 40.28 27.99 -13.74
CA ASP A 544 41.32 28.99 -14.00
C ASP A 544 40.74 30.41 -14.08
N GLY A 545 39.59 30.55 -14.75
CA GLY A 545 38.92 31.84 -14.91
C GLY A 545 38.42 32.44 -13.61
N PHE A 546 37.78 31.63 -12.75
CA PHE A 546 37.30 32.09 -11.46
C PHE A 546 38.43 32.36 -10.47
N ASN A 547 39.51 31.59 -10.50
CA ASN A 547 40.71 31.88 -9.71
C ASN A 547 41.35 33.21 -10.12
N LEU A 548 41.46 33.49 -11.43
CA LEU A 548 41.98 34.76 -11.93
C LEU A 548 41.14 35.95 -11.44
N ILE A 549 39.81 35.85 -11.51
CA ILE A 549 38.91 36.91 -11.01
C ILE A 549 39.08 37.06 -9.49
N ARG A 550 39.11 35.95 -8.74
CA ARG A 550 39.29 35.98 -7.29
C ARG A 550 40.57 36.68 -6.88
N GLU A 551 41.69 36.38 -7.53
CA GLU A 551 42.99 37.00 -7.23
C GLU A 551 43.01 38.51 -7.54
N LYS A 552 42.31 38.94 -8.59
CA LYS A 552 42.31 40.33 -9.03
C LYS A 552 41.29 41.21 -8.31
N THR A 553 40.13 40.69 -7.95
CA THR A 553 39.02 41.49 -7.40
C THR A 553 38.65 41.13 -5.95
N GLY A 554 39.15 40.00 -5.43
CA GLY A 554 38.75 39.45 -4.13
C GLY A 554 37.36 38.81 -4.12
N LYS A 555 36.67 38.75 -5.28
CA LYS A 555 35.34 38.15 -5.39
C LYS A 555 35.45 36.62 -5.26
N ASN A 556 34.70 36.06 -4.33
CA ASN A 556 34.74 34.63 -4.04
C ASN A 556 33.40 33.91 -4.22
N ARG A 557 32.39 34.62 -4.75
CA ARG A 557 31.05 34.08 -5.05
C ARG A 557 30.69 34.30 -6.50
N PHE A 558 30.29 33.24 -7.18
CA PHE A 558 29.96 33.20 -8.60
C PHE A 558 28.59 32.56 -8.79
N PHE A 559 27.85 33.06 -9.78
CA PHE A 559 26.53 32.52 -10.15
C PHE A 559 26.65 31.94 -11.55
N LEU A 560 26.18 30.71 -11.73
CA LEU A 560 26.17 30.02 -13.01
C LEU A 560 24.72 29.86 -13.47
N SER A 561 24.40 30.46 -14.61
CA SER A 561 23.12 30.31 -15.32
C SER A 561 23.21 29.22 -16.38
N LYS A 562 22.07 28.85 -17.00
CA LYS A 562 22.05 27.86 -18.09
C LYS A 562 22.97 28.26 -19.24
N ASN A 563 22.99 29.55 -19.60
CA ASN A 563 23.84 30.05 -20.69
C ASN A 563 25.33 29.91 -20.35
N ALA A 564 25.71 30.08 -19.08
CA ALA A 564 27.08 29.83 -18.67
C ALA A 564 27.44 28.36 -18.93
N LEU A 565 26.60 27.41 -18.51
CA LEU A 565 26.87 25.99 -18.71
C LEU A 565 26.91 25.55 -20.19
N LEU A 566 26.19 26.24 -21.07
CA LEU A 566 26.20 25.97 -22.51
C LEU A 566 27.41 26.57 -23.25
N ASP A 567 27.78 27.81 -22.91
CA ASP A 567 28.90 28.54 -23.53
C ASP A 567 29.77 29.19 -22.45
N HIS A 568 30.63 28.36 -21.86
CA HIS A 568 31.48 28.78 -20.75
C HIS A 568 32.53 29.81 -21.18
N GLU A 569 33.06 29.73 -22.41
CA GLU A 569 34.10 30.63 -22.89
C GLU A 569 33.60 32.07 -23.03
N THR A 570 32.45 32.26 -23.69
CA THR A 570 31.86 33.59 -23.86
C THR A 570 31.47 34.18 -22.50
N PHE A 571 30.83 33.39 -21.64
CA PHE A 571 30.44 33.82 -20.30
C PHE A 571 31.65 34.26 -19.46
N LEU A 572 32.72 33.46 -19.44
CA LEU A 572 33.92 33.76 -18.67
C LEU A 572 34.63 35.02 -19.19
N ASN A 573 34.74 35.16 -20.51
CA ASN A 573 35.35 36.35 -21.14
C ASN A 573 34.58 37.64 -20.79
N ASP A 574 33.25 37.61 -20.84
CA ASP A 574 32.42 38.74 -20.48
C ASP A 574 32.50 39.06 -18.98
N LEU A 575 32.56 38.02 -18.14
CA LEU A 575 32.72 38.19 -16.69
C LEU A 575 34.08 38.82 -16.34
N ILE A 576 35.17 38.35 -16.96
CA ILE A 576 36.52 38.91 -16.80
C ILE A 576 36.54 40.39 -17.24
N ARG A 577 35.98 40.71 -18.41
CA ARG A 577 35.90 42.10 -18.92
C ARG A 577 35.11 43.03 -18.01
N LYS A 578 34.09 42.50 -17.33
CA LYS A 578 33.23 43.27 -16.43
C LYS A 578 33.90 43.54 -15.08
N GLU A 579 34.63 42.56 -14.55
CA GLU A 579 35.15 42.57 -13.17
C GLU A 579 36.60 43.10 -13.08
N ILE A 580 37.45 42.89 -14.10
CA ILE A 580 38.88 43.26 -14.09
C ILE A 580 39.13 44.57 -14.87
N LYS A 581 38.27 45.57 -14.72
CA LYS A 581 38.47 46.89 -15.34
C LYS A 581 39.57 47.71 -14.66
#